data_AF-A0A1A8ENS6-F1
#
_entry.id   AF-A0A1A8ENS6-F1
#
_cell.length_a   1.000
_cell.length_b   1.000
_cell.length_c   1.000
_cell.angle_alpha   90.00
_cell.angle_beta   90.00
_cell.angle_gamma   90.00
#
_symmetry.space_group_name_H-M   'P 1'
#
loop_
_entity.id
_entity.type
_entity.pdbx_description
1 polymer ?
#
loop_
_entity_poly.entity_id
_entity_poly.type
_entity_poly.pdbx_seq_one_letter_code
_entity_poly.pdbx_strand_id
1 'polypeptide(L)'
;MSNQDDYNKKIGKFFGTINPSLMRTMVNVSLFTSISTYDYQSLCDPKEKVKSAAGLRSIYVPSIADILNVGWWATAAAWSIVQQLLVSITFPSFLDAAEMDDDAADALNKDVCITKQTQYYFENKEMSFSGLAETDNFSGFYHAEKLPQTNLVFIISEKTLNSSGNAIPLIQDEQESDGPDPCEVALNPRYRKGPSFCFDKTENEKNHDCGGVSSLSPTLWLLVILQVALLWVVTDLRHQAIPS
;
A
#
# COMPACT_ATOMS: atom_id res chain seq x y z
N MET A 1 7.52 36.10 0.17
CA MET A 1 8.60 36.89 0.80
C MET A 1 8.04 37.50 2.07
N SER A 2 8.81 37.57 3.15
CA SER A 2 8.36 38.11 4.44
C SER A 2 9.20 39.32 4.83
N ASN A 3 8.62 40.22 5.64
CA ASN A 3 9.36 41.32 6.26
C ASN A 3 10.23 40.89 7.44
N GLN A 4 10.04 39.66 7.95
CA GLN A 4 10.76 39.10 9.10
C GLN A 4 11.78 38.04 8.63
N ASP A 5 13.02 38.17 9.10
CA ASP A 5 14.13 37.28 8.71
C ASP A 5 13.88 35.81 9.09
N ASP A 6 13.20 35.56 10.21
CA ASP A 6 12.85 34.21 10.66
C ASP A 6 11.87 33.51 9.71
N TYR A 7 10.99 34.27 9.06
CA TYR A 7 10.05 33.75 8.07
C TYR A 7 10.65 33.68 6.67
N ASN A 8 11.67 34.48 6.36
CA ASN A 8 12.42 34.35 5.10
C ASN A 8 13.15 33.01 4.99
N LYS A 9 13.58 32.42 6.12
CA LYS A 9 14.12 31.05 6.14
C LYS A 9 13.07 29.96 5.85
N LYS A 10 11.78 30.28 5.93
CA LYS A 10 10.65 29.36 5.74
C LYS A 10 9.91 29.59 4.41
N ILE A 11 10.55 30.24 3.43
CA ILE A 11 9.99 30.44 2.09
C ILE A 11 9.66 29.08 1.47
N GLY A 12 8.51 29.00 0.79
CA GLY A 12 7.99 27.77 0.18
C GLY A 12 7.11 26.92 1.11
N LYS A 13 7.09 27.20 2.42
CA LYS A 13 6.13 26.56 3.32
C LYS A 13 4.74 27.19 3.19
N PHE A 14 3.71 26.36 3.38
CA PHE A 14 2.33 26.83 3.35
C PHE A 14 2.04 27.83 4.48
N PHE A 15 1.37 28.95 4.16
CA PHE A 15 1.15 30.04 5.09
C PHE A 15 0.37 29.62 6.35
N GLY A 16 -0.58 28.70 6.22
CA GLY A 16 -1.36 28.16 7.35
C GLY A 16 -0.55 27.33 8.36
N THR A 17 0.67 26.91 8.01
CA THR A 17 1.60 26.27 8.97
C THR A 17 2.41 27.29 9.77
N ILE A 18 2.57 28.51 9.23
CA ILE A 18 3.34 29.60 9.85
C ILE A 18 2.44 30.45 10.73
N ASN A 19 1.29 30.88 10.20
CA ASN A 19 0.29 31.65 10.93
C ASN A 19 -1.13 31.09 10.64
N PRO A 20 -1.58 30.08 11.40
CA PRO A 20 -2.86 29.41 11.15
C PRO A 20 -4.09 30.29 11.42
N SER A 21 -4.02 31.18 12.41
CA SER A 21 -5.13 32.07 12.76
C SER A 21 -5.43 33.06 11.62
N LEU A 22 -4.39 33.69 11.06
CA LEU A 22 -4.57 34.60 9.92
C LEU A 22 -5.06 33.84 8.69
N MET A 23 -4.51 32.66 8.39
CA MET A 23 -4.96 31.85 7.26
C MET A 23 -6.44 31.45 7.39
N ARG A 24 -6.89 31.03 8.58
CA ARG A 24 -8.31 30.71 8.83
C ARG A 24 -9.21 31.94 8.64
N THR A 25 -8.75 33.11 9.08
CA THR A 25 -9.48 34.37 8.87
C THR A 25 -9.64 34.68 7.38
N MET A 26 -8.58 34.49 6.58
CA MET A 26 -8.62 34.69 5.13
C MET A 26 -9.60 33.73 4.42
N VAL A 27 -9.70 32.49 4.89
CA VAL A 27 -10.68 31.53 4.39
C VAL A 27 -12.11 31.96 4.77
N ASN A 28 -12.31 32.45 6.00
CA ASN A 28 -13.60 32.93 6.47
C ASN A 28 -14.12 34.14 5.68
N VAL A 29 -13.23 35.09 5.34
CA VAL A 29 -13.61 36.26 4.50
C VAL A 29 -13.62 35.96 3.00
N SER A 30 -13.55 34.70 2.58
CA SER A 30 -13.54 34.26 1.18
C SER A 30 -12.39 34.79 0.32
N LEU A 31 -11.28 35.20 0.93
CA LEU A 31 -10.07 35.55 0.16
C LEU A 31 -9.47 34.29 -0.46
N PHE A 32 -9.41 33.21 0.31
CA PHE A 32 -9.04 31.86 -0.16
C PHE A 32 -10.22 30.90 -0.01
N THR A 33 -10.48 30.08 -1.02
CA THR A 33 -11.40 28.94 -0.92
C THR A 33 -10.58 27.66 -0.81
N SER A 34 -10.94 26.80 0.14
CA SER A 34 -10.33 25.47 0.31
C SER A 34 -11.20 24.39 -0.33
N ILE A 35 -10.61 23.54 -1.17
CA ILE A 35 -11.22 22.31 -1.65
C ILE A 35 -10.41 21.11 -1.18
N SER A 36 -11.08 20.09 -0.67
CA SER A 36 -10.44 18.83 -0.31
C SER A 36 -10.82 17.73 -1.30
N THR A 37 -9.83 16.98 -1.75
CA THR A 37 -9.96 15.84 -2.65
C THR A 37 -9.36 14.60 -2.00
N TYR A 38 -9.85 13.43 -2.38
CA TYR A 38 -9.32 12.15 -1.91
C TYR A 38 -8.56 11.49 -3.06
N ASP A 39 -7.32 11.10 -2.79
CA ASP A 39 -6.54 10.21 -3.65
C ASP A 39 -6.61 8.80 -3.08
N TYR A 40 -7.04 7.84 -3.92
CA TYR A 40 -7.26 6.44 -3.54
C TYR A 40 -6.07 5.54 -3.93
N GLN A 41 -5.03 6.10 -4.57
CA GLN A 41 -3.88 5.36 -5.10
C GLN A 41 -2.55 5.85 -4.52
N SER A 42 -2.56 6.50 -3.35
CA SER A 42 -1.36 6.96 -2.66
C SER A 42 -0.67 5.81 -1.92
N LEU A 43 0.62 6.00 -1.59
CA LEU A 43 1.42 5.06 -0.81
C LEU A 43 1.70 5.63 0.58
N CYS A 44 1.27 4.93 1.63
CA CYS A 44 1.53 5.31 3.02
C CYS A 44 2.41 4.28 3.72
N ASP A 45 3.07 4.74 4.78
CA ASP A 45 3.79 3.84 5.67
C ASP A 45 2.79 2.87 6.36
N PRO A 46 3.11 1.58 6.42
CA PRO A 46 2.20 0.59 6.97
C PRO A 46 2.03 0.84 8.47
N LYS A 47 0.80 1.09 8.89
CA LYS A 47 0.46 1.10 10.31
C LYS A 47 0.62 -0.32 10.86
N GLU A 48 1.19 -0.46 12.05
CA GLU A 48 1.17 -1.72 12.80
C GLU A 48 -0.29 -2.12 13.09
N LYS A 49 -0.90 -2.83 12.15
CA LYS A 49 -2.18 -3.47 12.36
C LYS A 49 -1.87 -4.73 13.14
N VAL A 50 -2.45 -4.85 14.33
CA VAL A 50 -2.50 -6.12 15.06
C VAL A 50 -3.35 -7.07 14.20
N LYS A 51 -2.71 -7.70 13.22
CA LYS A 51 -3.29 -8.80 12.47
C LYS A 51 -3.54 -9.86 13.53
N SER A 52 -4.79 -9.98 13.97
CA SER A 52 -5.21 -11.03 14.86
C SER A 52 -4.89 -12.33 14.12
N ALA A 53 -3.75 -12.91 14.46
CA ALA A 53 -3.18 -14.03 13.73
C ALA A 53 -4.21 -15.15 13.77
N ALA A 54 -4.71 -15.56 12.61
CA ALA A 54 -5.35 -16.85 12.48
C ALA A 54 -4.26 -17.87 12.82
N GLY A 55 -4.24 -18.32 14.08
CA GLY A 55 -3.27 -19.28 14.57
C GLY A 55 -3.22 -20.48 13.64
N LEU A 56 -2.01 -20.99 13.40
CA LEU A 56 -1.76 -22.20 12.60
C LEU A 56 -2.76 -23.29 13.01
N ARG A 57 -3.78 -23.52 12.17
CA ARG A 57 -4.71 -24.62 12.39
C ARG A 57 -4.00 -25.88 11.94
N SER A 58 -3.49 -26.61 12.93
CA SER A 58 -2.78 -27.89 12.86
C SER A 58 -1.26 -27.78 12.71
N ILE A 59 -0.56 -28.45 13.63
CA ILE A 59 0.87 -28.74 13.59
C ILE A 59 1.00 -30.08 12.88
N TYR A 60 1.65 -30.09 11.70
CA TYR A 60 2.02 -31.31 11.00
C TYR A 60 3.16 -31.99 11.77
N VAL A 61 2.95 -33.25 12.20
CA VAL A 61 4.00 -34.05 12.85
C VAL A 61 4.79 -34.77 11.75
N PRO A 62 6.07 -34.43 11.52
CA PRO A 62 6.84 -35.03 10.45
C PRO A 62 7.05 -36.52 10.69
N SER A 63 6.87 -37.32 9.63
CA SER A 63 7.12 -38.75 9.64
C SER A 63 8.63 -39.03 9.49
N ILE A 64 9.09 -40.24 9.87
CA ILE A 64 10.49 -40.65 9.70
C ILE A 64 10.94 -40.54 8.23
N ALA A 65 10.02 -40.72 7.28
CA ALA A 65 10.30 -40.54 5.86
C ALA A 65 10.56 -39.06 5.49
N ASP A 66 9.88 -38.11 6.15
CA ASP A 66 10.09 -36.68 5.92
C ASP A 66 11.46 -36.24 6.43
N ILE A 67 11.90 -36.77 7.57
CA ILE A 67 13.22 -36.50 8.13
C ILE A 67 14.34 -37.03 7.21
N LEU A 68 14.17 -38.25 6.69
CA LEU A 68 15.13 -38.84 5.76
C LEU A 68 15.20 -38.08 4.43
N ASN A 69 14.05 -37.60 3.94
CA ASN A 69 14.01 -36.77 2.74
C ASN A 69 14.74 -35.44 2.99
N VAL A 70 14.46 -34.74 4.10
CA VAL A 70 15.19 -33.52 4.48
C VAL A 70 16.69 -33.78 4.61
N GLY A 71 17.10 -34.93 5.15
CA GLY A 71 18.51 -35.34 5.20
C GLY A 71 19.16 -35.44 3.82
N TRP A 72 18.46 -36.01 2.84
CA TRP A 72 18.92 -36.10 1.44
C TRP A 72 18.98 -34.74 0.75
N TRP A 73 17.97 -33.89 0.94
CA TRP A 73 17.98 -32.52 0.41
C TRP A 73 19.09 -31.67 1.04
N ALA A 74 19.35 -31.85 2.34
CA ALA A 74 20.42 -31.16 3.04
C ALA A 74 21.81 -31.60 2.54
N THR A 75 22.03 -32.89 2.29
CA THR A 75 23.30 -33.36 1.71
C THR A 75 23.48 -32.89 0.27
N ALA A 76 22.42 -32.90 -0.54
CA ALA A 76 22.45 -32.34 -1.89
C ALA A 76 22.76 -30.83 -1.88
N ALA A 77 22.14 -30.07 -0.98
CA ALA A 77 22.39 -28.64 -0.82
C ALA A 77 23.82 -28.36 -0.33
N ALA A 78 24.31 -29.10 0.66
CA ALA A 78 25.68 -28.98 1.13
C ALA A 78 26.70 -29.25 0.02
N TRP A 79 26.46 -30.27 -0.80
CA TRP A 79 27.31 -30.58 -1.95
C TRP A 79 27.26 -29.48 -3.01
N SER A 80 26.10 -28.90 -3.27
CA SER A 80 25.95 -27.75 -4.19
C SER A 80 26.71 -26.51 -3.71
N ILE A 81 26.67 -26.20 -2.39
CA ILE A 81 27.43 -25.07 -1.82
C ILE A 81 28.93 -25.30 -1.93
N VAL A 82 29.41 -26.51 -1.67
CA VAL A 82 30.83 -26.86 -1.83
C VAL A 82 31.27 -26.70 -3.28
N GLN A 83 30.44 -27.14 -4.24
CA GLN A 83 30.71 -26.95 -5.67
C GLN A 83 30.74 -25.46 -6.04
N GLN A 84 29.78 -24.67 -5.56
CA GLN A 84 29.73 -23.22 -5.79
C GLN A 84 30.96 -22.51 -5.21
N LEU A 85 31.43 -22.93 -4.03
CA LEU A 85 32.64 -22.39 -3.39
C LEU A 85 33.90 -22.70 -4.19
N LEU A 86 34.03 -23.93 -4.70
CA LEU A 86 35.15 -24.33 -5.57
C LEU A 86 35.14 -23.56 -6.90
N VAL A 87 33.97 -23.33 -7.49
CA VAL A 87 33.82 -22.51 -8.70
C VAL A 87 34.14 -21.04 -8.42
N SER A 88 33.69 -20.50 -7.29
CA SER A 88 33.97 -19.12 -6.88
C SER A 88 35.45 -18.85 -6.63
N ILE A 89 36.20 -19.82 -6.09
CA ILE A 89 37.66 -19.70 -5.87
C ILE A 89 38.42 -19.78 -7.19
N THR A 90 37.96 -20.62 -8.12
CA THR A 90 38.65 -20.85 -9.40
C THR A 90 38.32 -19.78 -10.45
N PHE A 91 37.14 -19.15 -10.36
CA PHE A 91 36.67 -18.10 -11.29
C PHE A 91 36.06 -16.90 -10.53
N PRO A 92 36.87 -16.06 -9.87
CA PRO A 92 36.37 -14.95 -9.04
C PRO A 92 35.65 -13.85 -9.83
N SER A 93 35.83 -13.77 -11.15
CA SER A 93 35.25 -12.71 -12.00
C SER A 93 33.87 -13.04 -12.60
N PHE A 94 33.34 -14.26 -12.40
CA PHE A 94 32.06 -14.70 -13.00
C PHE A 94 30.85 -14.57 -12.08
N LEU A 95 31.07 -14.33 -10.78
CA LEU A 95 30.03 -14.29 -9.74
C LEU A 95 29.96 -12.93 -9.06
N ASP A 96 30.06 -11.85 -9.83
CA ASP A 96 29.73 -10.51 -9.33
C ASP A 96 28.20 -10.44 -9.17
N ALA A 97 27.73 -10.55 -7.93
CA ALA A 97 26.32 -10.44 -7.63
C ALA A 97 25.91 -8.98 -7.79
N ALA A 98 25.01 -8.70 -8.72
CA ALA A 98 24.45 -7.37 -8.89
C ALA A 98 23.82 -6.92 -7.57
N GLU A 99 24.35 -5.85 -6.98
CA GLU A 99 23.74 -5.14 -5.86
C GLU A 99 22.35 -4.70 -6.32
N MET A 100 21.30 -5.23 -5.66
CA MET A 100 19.94 -4.78 -5.92
C MET A 100 19.78 -3.41 -5.28
N ASP A 101 19.40 -2.43 -6.10
CA ASP A 101 19.17 -1.05 -5.71
C ASP A 101 18.17 -0.97 -4.54
N ASP A 102 18.60 -0.37 -3.42
CA ASP A 102 17.82 -0.25 -2.17
C ASP A 102 16.50 0.51 -2.36
N ASP A 103 16.42 1.38 -3.38
CA ASP A 103 15.22 2.15 -3.71
C ASP A 103 14.02 1.26 -4.10
N ALA A 104 14.28 0.06 -4.63
CA ALA A 104 13.22 -0.91 -4.93
C ALA A 104 12.66 -1.56 -3.66
N ALA A 105 13.45 -1.66 -2.59
CA ALA A 105 13.02 -2.23 -1.32
C ALA A 105 12.08 -1.28 -0.56
N ASP A 106 12.31 0.04 -0.64
CA ASP A 106 11.46 1.04 0.01
C ASP A 106 10.04 1.11 -0.60
N ALA A 107 9.89 0.86 -1.90
CA ALA A 107 8.58 0.76 -2.54
C ALA A 107 7.81 -0.51 -2.13
N LEU A 108 8.52 -1.57 -1.73
CA LEU A 108 7.90 -2.85 -1.31
C LEU A 108 7.36 -2.79 0.12
N ASN A 109 7.77 -1.81 0.93
CA ASN A 109 7.36 -1.70 2.33
C ASN A 109 6.15 -0.77 2.55
N LYS A 110 5.60 -0.13 1.51
CA LYS A 110 4.47 0.81 1.62
C LYS A 110 3.16 0.15 1.21
N ASP A 111 2.11 0.45 1.97
CA ASP A 111 0.75 -0.01 1.68
C ASP A 111 -0.01 1.05 0.86
N VAL A 112 -0.91 0.60 -0.03
CA VAL A 112 -1.84 1.51 -0.71
C VAL A 112 -2.85 2.05 0.29
N CYS A 113 -2.94 3.37 0.37
CA CYS A 113 -3.79 4.09 1.30
C CYS A 113 -4.59 5.19 0.61
N ILE A 114 -5.59 5.71 1.33
CA ILE A 114 -6.34 6.89 0.91
C ILE A 114 -5.71 8.10 1.58
N THR A 115 -5.36 9.12 0.80
CA THR A 115 -4.93 10.41 1.32
C THR A 115 -5.93 11.49 0.99
N LYS A 116 -6.09 12.44 1.90
CA LYS A 116 -6.88 13.65 1.73
C LYS A 116 -5.91 14.79 1.41
N GLN A 117 -6.07 15.34 0.22
CA GLN A 117 -5.34 16.51 -0.25
C GLN A 117 -6.24 17.74 -0.11
N THR A 118 -5.73 18.83 0.44
CA THR A 118 -6.46 20.11 0.50
C THR A 118 -5.72 21.16 -0.31
N GLN A 119 -6.42 21.83 -1.21
CA GLN A 119 -5.89 22.88 -2.08
C GLN A 119 -6.60 24.21 -1.80
N TYR A 120 -5.87 25.30 -1.92
CA TYR A 120 -6.38 26.66 -1.73
C TYR A 120 -6.27 27.46 -3.02
N TYR A 121 -7.36 28.11 -3.40
CA TYR A 121 -7.40 28.93 -4.62
C TYR A 121 -8.23 30.20 -4.41
N PHE A 122 -8.13 31.13 -5.36
CA PHE A 122 -8.91 32.36 -5.38
C PHE A 122 -10.23 32.13 -6.12
N GLU A 123 -11.33 32.09 -5.39
CA GLU A 123 -12.67 32.03 -6.00
C GLU A 123 -13.27 33.44 -6.18
N ASN A 124 -13.14 34.28 -5.15
CA ASN A 124 -13.66 35.64 -5.16
C ASN A 124 -12.83 36.56 -6.07
N LYS A 125 -13.50 37.43 -6.83
CA LYS A 125 -12.90 38.41 -7.76
C LYS A 125 -12.59 39.77 -7.13
N GLU A 126 -13.01 40.00 -5.89
CA GLU A 126 -12.66 41.21 -5.14
C GLU A 126 -11.14 41.32 -4.97
N MET A 127 -10.64 42.56 -5.07
CA MET A 127 -9.21 42.87 -5.06
C MET A 127 -8.67 43.14 -3.66
N SER A 128 -9.47 43.78 -2.81
CA SER A 128 -9.07 44.23 -1.48
C SER A 128 -9.94 43.60 -0.39
N PHE A 129 -9.31 43.07 0.64
CA PHE A 129 -9.95 42.51 1.81
C PHE A 129 -9.33 43.12 3.06
N SER A 130 -10.16 43.51 4.01
CA SER A 130 -9.70 44.08 5.28
C SER A 130 -10.62 43.67 6.40
N GLY A 131 -10.07 43.47 7.58
CA GLY A 131 -10.89 43.15 8.74
C GLY A 131 -10.08 42.97 10.01
N LEU A 132 -10.79 42.53 11.04
CA LEU A 132 -10.20 42.09 12.30
C LEU A 132 -9.96 40.58 12.22
N ALA A 133 -8.73 40.15 12.49
CA ALA A 133 -8.43 38.74 12.75
C ALA A 133 -8.50 38.53 14.26
N GLU A 134 -9.49 37.77 14.70
CA GLU A 134 -9.74 37.50 16.11
C GLU A 134 -9.33 36.06 16.44
N THR A 135 -8.45 35.91 17.42
CA THR A 135 -8.06 34.63 18.04
C THR A 135 -8.39 34.73 19.53
N ASP A 136 -8.66 33.61 20.20
CA ASP A 136 -9.12 33.54 21.61
C ASP A 136 -8.42 34.47 22.61
N ASN A 137 -7.17 34.90 22.35
CA ASN A 137 -6.42 35.80 23.22
C ASN A 137 -5.86 37.07 22.54
N PHE A 138 -6.01 37.23 21.23
CA PHE A 138 -5.39 38.34 20.49
C PHE A 138 -6.26 38.75 19.29
N SER A 139 -6.53 40.05 19.18
CA SER A 139 -7.10 40.66 17.99
C SER A 139 -6.02 41.48 17.28
N GLY A 140 -6.01 41.42 15.95
CA GLY A 140 -5.12 42.23 15.13
C GLY A 140 -5.79 42.62 13.83
N PHE A 141 -5.57 43.84 13.38
CA PHE A 141 -6.05 44.27 12.08
C PHE A 141 -5.20 43.65 10.97
N TYR A 142 -5.85 43.32 9.86
CA TYR A 142 -5.18 42.91 8.64
C TYR A 142 -5.78 43.60 7.42
N HIS A 143 -4.92 43.78 6.42
CA HIS A 143 -5.27 44.27 5.10
C HIS A 143 -4.58 43.39 4.06
N ALA A 144 -5.34 42.87 3.11
CA ALA A 144 -4.85 41.99 2.06
C ALA A 144 -5.32 42.50 0.70
N GLU A 145 -4.40 42.64 -0.24
CA GLU A 145 -4.67 43.15 -1.58
C GLU A 145 -4.05 42.23 -2.64
N LYS A 146 -4.86 41.84 -3.62
CA LYS A 146 -4.40 41.06 -4.79
C LYS A 146 -3.64 41.99 -5.72
N LEU A 147 -2.42 41.61 -6.11
CA LEU A 147 -1.64 42.40 -7.06
C LEU A 147 -2.18 42.19 -8.48
N PRO A 148 -2.48 43.26 -9.23
CA PRO A 148 -3.07 43.15 -10.55
C PRO A 148 -2.14 42.37 -11.49
N GLN A 149 -2.75 41.57 -12.39
CA GLN A 149 -2.04 40.78 -13.41
C GLN A 149 -1.10 39.68 -12.85
N THR A 150 -1.20 39.34 -11.57
CA THR A 150 -0.40 38.28 -10.94
C THR A 150 -1.26 37.37 -10.06
N ASN A 151 -0.71 36.24 -9.62
CA ASN A 151 -1.30 35.35 -8.62
C ASN A 151 -0.86 35.71 -7.18
N LEU A 152 -0.23 36.86 -6.98
CA LEU A 152 0.33 37.26 -5.70
C LEU A 152 -0.69 38.09 -4.90
N VAL A 153 -0.69 37.87 -3.58
CA VAL A 153 -1.44 38.68 -2.62
C VAL A 153 -0.45 39.32 -1.67
N PHE A 154 -0.58 40.63 -1.49
CA PHE A 154 0.17 41.37 -0.49
C PHE A 154 -0.65 41.51 0.77
N ILE A 155 -0.07 41.13 1.91
CA ILE A 155 -0.80 41.03 3.18
C ILE A 155 -0.01 41.81 4.23
N ILE A 156 -0.72 42.72 4.89
CA ILE A 156 -0.22 43.51 6.02
C ILE A 156 -1.04 43.08 7.23
N SER A 157 -0.36 42.69 8.31
CA SER A 157 -0.98 42.33 9.58
C SER A 157 -0.20 42.88 10.75
N GLU A 158 -0.89 43.13 11.85
CA GLU A 158 -0.24 43.51 13.10
C GLU A 158 0.59 42.36 13.69
N LYS A 159 1.72 42.72 14.32
CA LYS A 159 2.67 41.76 14.91
C LYS A 159 2.06 41.00 16.11
N THR A 160 1.03 41.54 16.74
CA THR A 160 0.32 40.92 17.89
C THR A 160 -0.32 39.58 17.55
N LEU A 161 -0.52 39.30 16.25
CA LEU A 161 -1.06 38.03 15.76
C LEU A 161 0.00 36.90 15.62
N ASN A 162 1.26 37.17 15.98
CA ASN A 162 2.36 36.18 15.96
C ASN A 162 2.44 35.35 17.24
N SER A 163 1.49 35.48 18.16
CA SER A 163 1.45 34.53 19.26
C SER A 163 1.04 33.17 18.70
N SER A 164 1.81 32.16 19.07
CA SER A 164 1.52 30.73 18.96
C SER A 164 0.23 30.40 19.74
N GLY A 165 -0.88 31.05 19.41
CA GLY A 165 -2.19 30.68 19.92
C GLY A 165 -2.50 29.28 19.43
N ASN A 166 -3.18 28.50 20.27
CA ASN A 166 -3.53 27.08 20.13
C ASN A 166 -4.36 26.71 18.87
N ALA A 167 -4.38 27.55 17.84
CA ALA A 167 -5.02 27.27 16.58
C ALA A 167 -4.34 26.09 15.88
N ILE A 168 -5.15 25.07 15.60
CA ILE A 168 -4.73 23.88 14.84
C ILE A 168 -4.13 24.35 13.51
N PRO A 169 -2.89 23.94 13.18
CA PRO A 169 -2.23 24.34 11.95
C PRO A 169 -3.04 23.88 10.73
N LEU A 170 -3.18 24.75 9.74
CA LEU A 170 -3.74 24.35 8.45
C LEU A 170 -2.58 23.84 7.61
N ILE A 171 -2.67 22.59 7.17
CA ILE A 171 -1.62 21.93 6.39
C ILE A 171 -2.13 21.77 4.96
N GLN A 172 -1.27 22.07 3.99
CA GLN A 172 -1.51 21.85 2.57
C GLN A 172 -0.58 20.73 2.10
N ASP A 173 -0.88 19.51 2.53
CA ASP A 173 -0.10 18.32 2.24
C ASP A 173 -1.01 17.08 2.22
N GLU A 174 -0.50 15.96 1.71
CA GLU A 174 -1.21 14.69 1.71
C GLU A 174 -1.34 14.16 3.14
N GLN A 175 -2.58 14.05 3.63
CA GLN A 175 -2.85 13.51 4.95
C GLN A 175 -3.59 12.18 4.82
N GLU A 176 -3.07 11.12 5.41
CA GLU A 176 -3.76 9.82 5.45
C GLU A 176 -5.16 9.98 6.09
N SER A 177 -6.16 9.41 5.44
CA SER A 177 -7.57 9.49 5.85
C SER A 177 -8.31 8.22 5.44
N ASP A 178 -9.31 7.80 6.21
CA ASP A 178 -10.13 6.62 5.87
C ASP A 178 -11.10 6.85 4.70
N GLY A 179 -11.06 8.03 4.07
CA GLY A 179 -11.95 8.42 2.97
C GLY A 179 -13.31 8.91 3.45
N PRO A 180 -14.27 9.14 2.53
CA PRO A 180 -15.67 9.38 2.88
C PRO A 180 -16.31 8.10 3.43
N ASP A 181 -17.23 8.22 4.39
CA ASP A 181 -17.91 7.06 4.98
C ASP A 181 -18.66 6.28 3.88
N PRO A 182 -18.29 5.00 3.64
CA PRO A 182 -18.97 4.17 2.64
C PRO A 182 -20.47 4.02 2.93
N CYS A 183 -20.90 4.10 4.19
CA CYS A 183 -22.30 3.97 4.58
C CYS A 183 -23.13 5.15 4.07
N GLU A 184 -22.61 6.38 4.20
CA GLU A 184 -23.27 7.59 3.71
C GLU A 184 -23.31 7.64 2.18
N VAL A 185 -22.21 7.24 1.53
CA VAL A 185 -22.12 7.19 0.06
C VAL A 185 -23.09 6.15 -0.53
N ALA A 186 -23.31 5.04 0.17
CA ALA A 186 -24.24 3.99 -0.25
C ALA A 186 -25.71 4.44 -0.22
N LEU A 187 -26.08 5.42 0.61
CA LEU A 187 -27.45 5.96 0.64
C LEU A 187 -27.80 6.72 -0.64
N ASN A 188 -26.82 7.40 -1.24
CA ASN A 188 -26.97 8.13 -2.50
C ASN A 188 -25.89 7.69 -3.50
N PRO A 189 -26.02 6.49 -4.09
CA PRO A 189 -25.00 5.94 -4.96
C PRO A 189 -24.92 6.73 -6.27
N ARG A 190 -23.72 6.79 -6.83
CA ARG A 190 -23.49 7.41 -8.14
C ARG A 190 -24.23 6.61 -9.22
N TYR A 191 -24.63 7.31 -10.29
CA TYR A 191 -25.25 6.66 -11.44
C TYR A 191 -24.34 5.58 -12.02
N ARG A 192 -24.87 4.37 -12.18
CA ARG A 192 -24.22 3.26 -12.86
C ARG A 192 -25.22 2.60 -13.81
N LYS A 193 -24.81 2.37 -15.05
CA LYS A 193 -25.61 1.61 -16.01
C LYS A 193 -25.28 0.13 -15.90
N GLY A 194 -26.28 -0.69 -15.60
CA GLY A 194 -26.15 -2.14 -15.61
C GLY A 194 -26.11 -2.74 -17.02
N PRO A 195 -25.73 -4.02 -17.15
CA PRO A 195 -25.86 -4.76 -18.42
C PRO A 195 -27.32 -4.88 -18.84
N SER A 196 -27.59 -4.92 -20.15
CA SER A 196 -28.96 -5.01 -20.69
C SER A 196 -29.55 -6.42 -20.63
N PHE A 197 -28.70 -7.44 -20.70
CA PHE A 197 -29.11 -8.84 -20.64
C PHE A 197 -28.28 -9.55 -19.56
N CYS A 198 -28.93 -10.39 -18.78
CA CYS A 198 -28.33 -11.28 -17.80
C CYS A 198 -28.80 -12.70 -18.12
N PHE A 199 -27.88 -13.61 -18.42
CA PHE A 199 -28.18 -15.02 -18.66
C PHE A 199 -27.74 -15.78 -17.41
N ASP A 200 -28.68 -16.08 -16.52
CA ASP A 200 -28.43 -16.66 -15.21
C ASP A 200 -28.77 -18.16 -15.17
N LYS A 201 -29.80 -18.58 -15.88
CA LYS A 201 -30.33 -19.94 -15.83
C LYS A 201 -30.63 -20.45 -17.23
N THR A 202 -30.07 -21.61 -17.56
CA THR A 202 -30.44 -22.34 -18.77
C THR A 202 -31.33 -23.53 -18.40
N GLU A 203 -32.43 -23.76 -19.13
CA GLU A 203 -33.37 -24.87 -18.82
C GLU A 203 -32.69 -26.25 -18.83
N ASN A 204 -31.65 -26.41 -19.66
CA ASN A 204 -30.89 -27.66 -19.79
C ASN A 204 -29.68 -27.73 -18.83
N GLU A 205 -29.50 -26.74 -17.95
CA GLU A 205 -28.41 -26.73 -16.98
C GLU A 205 -28.68 -27.72 -15.84
N LYS A 206 -27.84 -28.74 -15.71
CA LYS A 206 -27.94 -29.75 -14.65
C LYS A 206 -27.04 -29.36 -13.48
N ASN A 207 -27.61 -28.77 -12.44
CA ASN A 207 -26.90 -28.32 -11.22
C ASN A 207 -26.58 -29.44 -10.22
N HIS A 208 -26.47 -30.69 -10.68
CA HIS A 208 -26.27 -31.86 -9.81
C HIS A 208 -24.80 -32.15 -9.52
N ASP A 209 -23.86 -31.60 -10.31
CA ASP A 209 -22.43 -31.82 -10.12
C ASP A 209 -21.87 -30.85 -9.08
N CYS A 210 -22.19 -31.09 -7.80
CA CYS A 210 -21.60 -30.36 -6.68
C CYS A 210 -20.23 -30.95 -6.30
N GLY A 211 -19.15 -30.49 -6.95
CA GLY A 211 -17.78 -30.70 -6.47
C GLY A 211 -17.41 -32.14 -6.11
N GLY A 212 -17.89 -33.13 -6.87
CA GLY A 212 -17.50 -34.51 -6.69
C GLY A 212 -16.05 -34.69 -7.15
N VAL A 213 -15.14 -34.95 -6.24
CA VAL A 213 -13.84 -35.51 -6.63
C VAL A 213 -14.13 -36.83 -7.32
N SER A 214 -13.79 -36.94 -8.60
CA SER A 214 -13.70 -38.23 -9.27
C SER A 214 -12.69 -39.05 -8.48
N SER A 215 -13.17 -39.93 -7.59
CA SER A 215 -12.32 -40.94 -6.97
C SER A 215 -11.81 -41.79 -8.13
N LEU A 216 -10.55 -41.57 -8.51
CA LEU A 216 -9.80 -42.49 -9.35
C LEU A 216 -9.72 -43.78 -8.55
N SER A 217 -10.75 -44.63 -8.66
CA SER A 217 -10.68 -46.00 -8.17
C SER A 217 -9.80 -46.73 -9.18
N PRO A 218 -8.53 -47.04 -8.85
CA PRO A 218 -7.70 -47.79 -9.75
C PRO A 218 -8.40 -49.13 -10.00
N THR A 219 -8.65 -49.45 -11.27
CA THR A 219 -9.20 -50.75 -11.64
C THR A 219 -8.32 -51.84 -11.04
N LEU A 220 -8.91 -52.74 -10.24
CA LEU A 220 -8.20 -53.82 -9.55
C LEU A 220 -7.25 -54.59 -10.48
N TRP A 221 -7.63 -54.74 -11.74
CA TRP A 221 -6.81 -55.34 -12.79
C TRP A 221 -5.48 -54.61 -13.02
N LEU A 222 -5.46 -53.28 -13.06
CA LEU A 222 -4.21 -52.51 -13.20
C LEU A 222 -3.30 -52.70 -11.99
N LEU A 223 -3.85 -52.78 -10.78
CA LEU A 223 -3.07 -53.05 -9.58
C LEU A 223 -2.47 -54.46 -9.60
N VAL A 224 -3.25 -55.45 -10.01
CA VAL A 224 -2.78 -56.84 -10.14
C VAL A 224 -1.69 -56.96 -11.20
N ILE A 225 -1.87 -56.35 -12.37
CA ILE A 225 -0.86 -56.34 -13.45
C ILE A 225 0.43 -55.67 -12.97
N LEU A 226 0.33 -54.53 -12.27
CA LEU A 226 1.49 -53.85 -11.71
C LEU A 226 2.21 -54.70 -10.66
N GLN A 227 1.47 -55.39 -9.79
CA GLN A 227 2.05 -56.29 -8.79
C GLN A 227 2.76 -57.49 -9.43
N VAL A 228 2.18 -58.08 -10.48
CA VAL A 228 2.83 -59.19 -11.21
C VAL A 228 4.08 -58.71 -11.94
N ALA A 229 4.05 -57.53 -12.57
CA ALA A 229 5.22 -56.95 -13.22
C ALA A 229 6.35 -56.64 -12.21
N LEU A 230 6.02 -56.08 -11.05
CA LEU A 230 6.99 -55.83 -9.98
C LEU A 230 7.59 -57.12 -9.43
N LEU A 231 6.78 -58.16 -9.25
CA LEU A 231 7.27 -59.48 -8.83
C LEU A 231 8.23 -60.08 -9.87
N TRP A 232 7.92 -59.96 -11.17
CA TRP A 232 8.80 -60.42 -12.24
C TRP A 232 10.15 -59.69 -12.19
N VAL A 233 10.15 -58.35 -12.11
CA VAL A 233 11.39 -57.55 -12.05
C VAL A 233 12.23 -57.92 -10.83
N VAL A 234 11.62 -58.18 -9.67
CA VAL A 234 12.34 -58.60 -8.45
C VAL A 234 12.91 -60.02 -8.59
N THR A 235 12.22 -60.93 -9.28
CA THR A 235 12.74 -62.28 -9.55
C THR A 235 13.87 -62.28 -10.57
N ASP A 236 13.83 -61.41 -11.59
CA ASP A 236 14.91 -61.26 -12.57
C ASP A 236 16.17 -60.64 -11.93
N LEU A 237 16.01 -59.67 -11.02
CA LEU A 237 17.14 -59.12 -10.26
C LEU A 237 17.81 -60.17 -9.36
N ARG A 238 17.04 -61.15 -8.85
CA ARG A 238 17.58 -62.29 -8.09
C ARG A 238 18.32 -63.31 -8.95
N HIS A 239 18.01 -63.41 -10.24
CA HIS A 239 18.73 -64.30 -11.16
C HIS A 239 20.05 -63.70 -11.66
N GLN A 240 20.26 -62.39 -11.54
CA GLN A 240 21.56 -61.75 -11.80
C GLN A 240 22.52 -61.73 -10.59
N ALA A 241 22.10 -62.21 -9.42
CA ALA A 241 22.89 -62.21 -8.19
C ALA A 241 23.44 -63.60 -7.79
N ILE A 242 23.72 -64.48 -8.75
CA ILE A 242 24.50 -65.71 -8.52
C ILE A 242 25.81 -65.57 -9.31
N PRO A 243 26.93 -65.20 -8.66
CA PRO A 243 28.23 -65.20 -9.32
C PRO A 243 28.72 -66.65 -9.48
N SER A 244 29.13 -67.01 -10.69
CA SER A 244 30.08 -68.11 -10.93
C SER A 244 31.50 -67.67 -10.62
#